data_AF-A0A920GQ93-F1
#
_entry.id   AF-A0A920GQ93-F1
#
_cell.length_a   1.000
_cell.length_b   1.000
_cell.length_c   1.000
_cell.angle_alpha   90.00
_cell.angle_beta   90.00
_cell.angle_gamma   90.00
#
_symmetry.space_group_name_H-M   'P 1'
#
loop_
_entity.id
_entity.type
_entity.pdbx_description
1 polymer ?
#
loop_
_entity_poly.entity_id
_entity_poly.type
_entity_poly.pdbx_seq_one_letter_code
_entity_poly.pdbx_strand_id
1 'polypeptide(L)'
;MFYKNDWEIVDAAQPAHNTPPPLCYSSVWLSMNVLVLDPKTVCVEKSEVYQAEQMDKLGMEVVEVELRDAYAFGGGLHCCTADVYRESSMEDYFSTLSG
;
A
#
# COMPACT_ATOMS: atom_id res chain seq x y z
N MET A 1 15.85 -7.60 -12.11
CA MET A 1 16.19 -6.47 -11.21
C MET A 1 15.81 -6.84 -9.80
N PHE A 2 14.52 -6.92 -9.47
CA PHE A 2 14.02 -7.29 -8.13
C PHE A 2 14.56 -8.64 -7.62
N TYR A 3 14.28 -9.75 -8.31
CA TYR A 3 14.80 -11.08 -7.91
C TYR A 3 16.33 -11.20 -7.88
N LYS A 4 17.05 -10.30 -8.57
CA LYS A 4 18.53 -10.27 -8.52
C LYS A 4 19.07 -9.54 -7.29
N ASN A 5 18.20 -8.88 -6.53
CA ASN A 5 18.51 -8.15 -5.30
C ASN A 5 17.69 -8.73 -4.14
N ASP A 6 17.31 -10.01 -4.24
CA ASP A 6 16.61 -10.75 -3.19
C ASP A 6 15.27 -10.13 -2.74
N TRP A 7 14.66 -9.31 -3.61
CA TRP A 7 13.31 -8.79 -3.37
C TRP A 7 12.29 -9.92 -3.50
N GLU A 8 11.45 -10.04 -2.50
CA GLU A 8 10.20 -10.80 -2.57
C GLU A 8 9.14 -9.96 -3.29
N ILE A 9 8.54 -10.53 -4.33
CA ILE A 9 7.41 -9.91 -5.02
C ILE A 9 6.13 -10.51 -4.44
N VAL A 10 5.34 -9.66 -3.79
CA VAL A 10 4.04 -10.02 -3.26
C VAL A 10 2.97 -9.56 -4.25
N ASP A 11 2.23 -10.51 -4.81
CA ASP A 11 1.02 -10.19 -5.57
C ASP A 11 -0.05 -9.67 -4.63
N ALA A 12 -0.61 -8.49 -4.93
CA ALA A 12 -1.63 -7.88 -4.08
C ALA A 12 -2.86 -8.79 -3.95
N ALA A 13 -3.48 -8.75 -2.76
CA ALA A 13 -4.78 -9.34 -2.56
C ALA A 13 -5.79 -8.75 -3.55
N GLN A 14 -6.78 -9.55 -3.94
CA GLN A 14 -7.88 -9.02 -4.74
C GLN A 14 -8.58 -7.89 -3.97
N PRO A 15 -9.06 -6.83 -4.64
CA PRO A 15 -9.89 -5.83 -3.99
C PRO A 15 -11.12 -6.48 -3.36
N ALA A 16 -11.54 -5.99 -2.19
CA ALA A 16 -12.77 -6.46 -1.56
C ALA A 16 -14.03 -6.05 -2.34
N HIS A 17 -13.90 -5.04 -3.22
CA HIS A 17 -14.98 -4.46 -4.01
C HIS A 17 -14.82 -4.72 -5.50
N ASN A 18 -15.92 -5.09 -6.16
CA ASN A 18 -15.93 -5.36 -7.60
C ASN A 18 -16.15 -4.12 -8.47
N THR A 19 -16.49 -2.99 -7.85
CA THR A 19 -16.73 -1.71 -8.54
C THR A 19 -16.12 -0.55 -7.77
N PRO A 20 -15.53 0.44 -8.45
CA PRO A 20 -15.07 1.66 -7.79
C PRO A 20 -16.28 2.47 -7.28
N PRO A 21 -16.10 3.39 -6.31
CA PRO A 21 -17.16 4.30 -5.91
C PRO A 21 -17.65 5.15 -7.08
N PRO A 22 -18.90 5.65 -7.04
CA PRO A 22 -19.39 6.60 -8.03
C PRO A 22 -18.43 7.78 -8.18
N LEU A 23 -18.22 8.25 -9.41
CA LEU A 23 -17.34 9.39 -9.75
C LEU A 23 -15.84 9.17 -9.47
N CYS A 24 -15.43 8.00 -8.98
CA CYS A 24 -14.03 7.64 -8.86
C CYS A 24 -13.42 7.45 -10.26
N TYR A 25 -12.38 8.22 -10.56
CA TYR A 25 -11.61 8.10 -11.82
C TYR A 25 -10.46 7.07 -11.74
N SER A 26 -10.33 6.40 -10.59
CA SER A 26 -9.36 5.33 -10.34
C SER A 26 -10.04 3.96 -10.38
N SER A 27 -9.27 2.88 -10.22
CA SER A 27 -9.78 1.52 -10.23
C SER A 27 -10.07 0.98 -8.82
N VAL A 28 -10.67 -0.21 -8.74
CA VAL A 28 -10.82 -0.96 -7.48
C VAL A 28 -9.47 -1.29 -6.83
N TRP A 29 -8.36 -1.22 -7.58
CA TRP A 29 -7.01 -1.41 -7.06
C TRP A 29 -6.49 -0.26 -6.19
N LEU A 30 -7.32 0.74 -5.87
CA LEU A 30 -7.02 1.60 -4.73
C LEU A 30 -6.88 0.81 -3.42
N SER A 31 -7.36 -0.44 -3.36
CA SER A 31 -7.11 -1.38 -2.26
C SER A 31 -5.63 -1.49 -1.85
N MET A 32 -4.71 -1.56 -2.82
CA MET A 32 -3.26 -1.62 -2.56
C MET A 32 -2.62 -0.26 -2.31
N ASN A 33 -3.38 0.85 -2.39
CA ASN A 33 -2.88 2.20 -2.19
C ASN A 33 -2.78 2.55 -0.69
N VAL A 34 -1.98 1.76 0.02
CA VAL A 34 -1.75 1.81 1.46
C VAL A 34 -0.72 2.87 1.85
N LEU A 35 -0.68 3.26 3.12
CA LEU A 35 0.40 4.09 3.66
C LEU A 35 1.21 3.30 4.68
N VAL A 36 2.47 3.02 4.37
CA VAL A 36 3.40 2.40 5.32
C VAL A 36 3.97 3.49 6.25
N LEU A 37 3.71 3.36 7.54
CA LEU A 37 4.23 4.28 8.56
C LEU A 37 5.69 3.94 8.89
N ASP A 38 5.97 2.65 9.04
CA ASP A 38 7.28 2.07 9.30
C ASP A 38 7.32 0.61 8.78
N PRO A 39 8.47 -0.09 8.78
CA PRO A 39 8.57 -1.46 8.24
C PRO A 39 7.68 -2.52 8.91
N LYS A 40 7.02 -2.20 10.03
CA LYS A 40 6.11 -3.07 10.77
C LYS A 40 4.68 -2.55 10.82
N THR A 41 4.40 -1.30 10.47
CA THR A 41 3.06 -0.71 10.62
C THR A 41 2.55 -0.13 9.29
N VAL A 42 1.31 -0.49 8.92
CA VAL A 42 0.67 -0.03 7.68
C VAL A 42 -0.77 0.40 7.90
N CYS A 43 -1.14 1.52 7.29
CA CYS A 43 -2.52 1.94 7.20
C CYS A 43 -3.19 1.33 5.95
N VAL A 44 -4.35 0.69 6.14
CA VAL A 44 -5.15 0.09 5.07
C VAL A 44 -6.56 0.65 5.15
N GLU A 45 -7.22 0.83 3.99
CA GLU A 45 -8.63 1.24 4.00
C GLU A 45 -9.49 0.14 4.62
N LYS A 46 -10.32 0.51 5.60
CA LYS A 46 -11.05 -0.42 6.47
C LYS A 46 -11.93 -1.43 5.73
N SER A 47 -12.52 -1.07 4.60
CA SER A 47 -13.38 -1.97 3.83
C SER A 47 -12.61 -2.93 2.91
N GLU A 48 -11.31 -2.73 2.70
CA GLU A 48 -10.45 -3.59 1.88
C GLU A 48 -9.89 -4.77 2.68
N VAL A 49 -10.79 -5.59 3.23
CA VAL A 49 -10.50 -6.64 4.21
C VAL A 49 -9.46 -7.67 3.75
N TYR A 50 -9.41 -7.98 2.45
CA TYR A 50 -8.42 -8.92 1.91
C TYR A 50 -7.01 -8.33 1.89
N GLN A 51 -6.89 -7.01 1.69
CA GLN A 51 -5.61 -6.33 1.78
C GLN A 51 -5.15 -6.27 3.24
N ALA A 52 -6.06 -5.94 4.17
CA ALA A 52 -5.76 -5.96 5.61
C ALA A 52 -5.25 -7.35 6.05
N GLU A 53 -5.95 -8.42 5.69
CA GLU A 53 -5.54 -9.79 6.00
C GLU A 53 -4.19 -10.18 5.37
N GLN A 54 -3.92 -9.74 4.13
CA GLN A 54 -2.63 -9.98 3.49
C GLN A 54 -1.49 -9.29 4.26
N MET A 55 -1.65 -8.03 4.65
CA MET A 55 -0.62 -7.29 5.37
C MET A 55 -0.35 -7.87 6.77
N ASP A 56 -1.41 -8.31 7.47
CA ASP A 56 -1.29 -9.01 8.75
C ASP A 56 -0.50 -10.33 8.61
N LYS A 57 -0.79 -11.14 7.58
CA LYS A 57 -0.05 -12.38 7.28
C LYS A 57 1.40 -12.15 6.90
N LEU A 58 1.73 -10.99 6.34
CA LEU A 58 3.10 -10.56 6.09
C LEU A 58 3.81 -10.04 7.36
N GLY A 59 3.12 -10.05 8.50
CA GLY A 59 3.66 -9.68 9.81
C GLY A 59 3.69 -8.18 10.08
N MET A 60 2.79 -7.42 9.44
CA MET A 60 2.58 -6.00 9.71
C MET A 60 1.42 -5.77 10.68
N GLU A 61 1.56 -4.78 11.57
CA GLU A 61 0.46 -4.20 12.32
C GLU A 61 -0.41 -3.35 11.37
N VAL A 62 -1.68 -3.73 11.25
CA VAL A 62 -2.63 -3.07 10.34
C VAL A 62 -3.44 -2.03 11.11
N VAL A 63 -3.34 -0.78 10.66
CA VAL A 63 -4.18 0.33 11.12
C VAL A 63 -5.28 0.55 10.10
N GLU A 64 -6.51 0.17 10.45
CA GLU A 64 -7.67 0.38 9.58
C GLU A 64 -8.10 1.85 9.58
N VAL A 65 -8.31 2.41 8.38
CA VAL A 65 -8.73 3.80 8.20
C VAL A 65 -10.01 3.85 7.36
N GLU A 66 -11.04 4.51 7.88
CA GLU A 66 -12.28 4.77 7.12
C GLU A 66 -12.03 5.88 6.09
N LEU A 67 -11.70 5.48 4.85
CA LEU A 67 -11.35 6.40 3.77
C LEU A 67 -12.13 6.13 2.47
N ARG A 68 -13.03 5.13 2.45
CA ARG A 68 -13.72 4.70 1.22
C ARG A 68 -14.44 5.82 0.47
N ASP A 69 -15.06 6.76 1.18
CA ASP A 69 -15.77 7.88 0.55
C ASP A 69 -14.82 8.83 -0.19
N ALA A 70 -13.57 8.96 0.26
CA ALA A 70 -12.58 9.82 -0.38
C ALA A 70 -12.04 9.23 -1.69
N TYR A 71 -12.22 7.92 -1.94
CA TYR A 71 -11.79 7.29 -3.19
C TYR A 71 -12.51 7.89 -4.40
N ALA A 72 -13.70 8.47 -4.24
CA ALA A 72 -14.39 9.20 -5.30
C ALA A 72 -13.54 10.34 -5.89
N PHE A 73 -12.59 10.89 -5.11
CA PHE A 73 -11.64 11.91 -5.57
C PHE A 73 -10.38 11.33 -6.25
N GLY A 74 -10.34 10.02 -6.49
CA GLY A 74 -9.33 9.33 -7.29
C GLY A 74 -8.10 8.84 -6.52
N GLY A 75 -8.07 8.91 -5.20
CA GLY A 75 -6.90 8.50 -4.41
C GLY A 75 -7.23 7.66 -3.17
N GLY A 76 -6.29 6.81 -2.77
CA GLY A 76 -6.26 6.15 -1.47
C GLY A 76 -5.29 6.84 -0.49
N LEU A 77 -4.82 6.11 0.51
CA LEU A 77 -4.02 6.64 1.61
C LEU A 77 -2.68 7.24 1.13
N HIS A 78 -1.97 6.56 0.22
CA HIS A 78 -0.73 7.09 -0.35
C HIS A 78 -0.99 8.32 -1.22
N CYS A 79 -2.03 8.29 -2.05
CA CYS A 79 -2.35 9.42 -2.94
C CYS A 79 -2.73 10.70 -2.19
N CYS A 80 -3.33 10.59 -1.00
CA CYS A 80 -3.75 11.76 -0.21
C CYS A 80 -2.71 12.23 0.81
N THR A 81 -1.50 11.66 0.80
CA THR A 81 -0.42 12.01 1.73
C THR A 81 0.87 12.34 0.98
N ALA A 82 1.75 13.07 1.67
CA ALA A 82 3.12 13.34 1.24
C ALA A 82 4.02 13.19 2.46
N ASP A 83 4.92 12.22 2.44
CA ASP A 83 5.84 11.89 3.51
C ASP A 83 7.03 12.87 3.52
N VAL A 84 6.83 14.01 4.20
CA VAL A 84 7.83 15.09 4.28
C VAL A 84 9.05 14.74 5.14
N TYR A 85 8.92 13.75 6.02
CA TYR A 85 9.97 13.31 6.92
C TYR A 85 9.78 11.83 7.30
N ARG A 86 10.87 11.05 7.20
CA ARG A 86 11.01 9.69 7.73
C ARG A 86 12.37 9.59 8.41
N GLU A 87 12.44 8.89 9.54
CA GLU A 87 13.70 8.66 10.24
C GLU A 87 14.45 7.49 9.59
N SER A 88 15.49 7.79 8.82
CA SER A 88 16.33 6.78 8.16
C SER A 88 17.68 7.33 7.70
N SER A 89 18.55 6.43 7.24
CA SER A 89 19.75 6.74 6.46
C SER A 89 19.54 6.49 4.96
N MET A 90 20.40 7.08 4.12
CA MET A 90 20.44 6.77 2.69
C MET A 90 21.06 5.38 2.49
N GLU A 91 20.31 4.47 1.86
CA GLU A 91 20.70 3.07 1.64
C GLU A 91 20.44 2.65 0.18
N ASP A 92 21.25 1.71 -0.31
CA ASP A 92 21.08 1.11 -1.64
C ASP A 92 20.48 -0.30 -1.52
N TYR A 93 19.23 -0.44 -1.95
CA TYR A 93 18.48 -1.72 -1.94
C TYR A 93 18.58 -2.48 -3.28
N PHE A 94 19.43 -2.03 -4.22
CA PHE A 94 19.67 -2.64 -5.52
C PHE A 94 21.17 -2.82 -5.83
N SER A 95 21.97 -3.18 -4.82
CA SER A 95 23.44 -3.23 -4.89
C SER A 95 24.02 -4.16 -5.96
N THR A 96 23.23 -5.08 -6.54
CA THR A 96 23.70 -5.94 -7.66
C THR A 96 23.62 -5.28 -9.03
N LEU A 97 23.06 -4.06 -9.12
CA LEU A 97 22.95 -3.27 -10.36
C LEU A 97 23.95 -2.12 -10.46
N SER A 98 24.63 -1.79 -9.36
CA SER A 98 25.76 -0.86 -9.34
C SER A 98 27.04 -1.56 -9.83
N GLY A 99 27.15 -1.70 -11.15
CA GLY A 99 28.32 -2.20 -11.88
C GLY A 99 28.60 -1.38 -13.12
#